data_AF-A0A1V4DFA5-F1
#
_entry.id   AF-A0A1V4DFA5-F1
#
_cell.length_a   1.000
_cell.length_b   1.000
_cell.length_c   1.000
_cell.angle_alpha   90.00
_cell.angle_beta   90.00
_cell.angle_gamma   90.00
#
_symmetry.space_group_name_H-M   'P 1'
#
loop_
_entity.id
_entity.type
_entity.pdbx_description
1 polymer ?
#
loop_
_entity_poly.entity_id
_entity_poly.type
_entity_poly.pdbx_seq_one_letter_code
_entity_poly.pdbx_strand_id
1 'polypeptide(L)'
;MDSIVNIFVILIFLTIGIQIFRGKWLFLIAGFNMSSTKEKSKVNIPIMSKIIGSFCLTIAALELVGFIFPDINTIITSIIFISLILTIIFTNVLAKKD
;
A
#
# COMPACT_ATOMS: atom_id res chain seq x y z
N MET A 1 -20.54 -0.91 -6.90
CA MET A 1 -19.93 -2.16 -6.36
C MET A 1 -20.85 -2.66 -5.27
N ASP A 2 -21.05 -3.97 -5.15
CA ASP A 2 -21.85 -4.55 -4.06
C ASP A 2 -21.21 -4.20 -2.70
N SER A 3 -22.01 -3.81 -1.70
CA SER A 3 -21.54 -3.47 -0.35
C SER A 3 -20.68 -4.59 0.26
N ILE A 4 -20.99 -5.85 -0.07
CA ILE A 4 -20.20 -7.01 0.35
C ILE A 4 -18.77 -6.92 -0.21
N VAL A 5 -18.64 -6.58 -1.50
CA VAL A 5 -17.34 -6.47 -2.17
C VAL A 5 -16.49 -5.36 -1.53
N ASN A 6 -17.08 -4.21 -1.19
CA ASN A 6 -16.36 -3.13 -0.52
C ASN A 6 -15.80 -3.55 0.84
N ILE A 7 -16.58 -4.27 1.64
CA ILE A 7 -16.14 -4.78 2.94
C ILE A 7 -14.96 -5.75 2.76
N PHE A 8 -15.03 -6.65 1.78
CA PHE A 8 -13.92 -7.55 1.48
C PHE A 8 -12.65 -6.80 1.07
N VAL A 9 -12.77 -5.77 0.21
CA VAL A 9 -11.64 -4.93 -0.21
C VAL A 9 -10.99 -4.27 1.01
N ILE A 10 -11.79 -3.65 1.89
CA ILE A 10 -11.29 -3.00 3.11
C ILE A 10 -10.52 -4.00 3.98
N LEU A 11 -11.08 -5.19 4.23
CA LEU A 11 -10.45 -6.21 5.05
C LEU A 11 -9.16 -6.76 4.46
N ILE A 12 -9.11 -6.94 3.13
CA ILE A 12 -7.91 -7.40 2.42
C ILE A 12 -6.79 -6.35 2.56
N PHE A 13 -7.06 -5.09 2.24
CA PHE A 13 -6.05 -4.03 2.34
C PHE A 13 -5.60 -3.78 3.78
N LEU A 14 -6.51 -3.85 4.74
CA LEU A 14 -6.18 -3.75 6.16
C LEU A 14 -5.23 -4.89 6.57
N THR A 15 -5.57 -6.13 6.23
CA THR A 15 -4.78 -7.30 6.61
C THR A 15 -3.41 -7.27 5.95
N ILE A 16 -3.35 -7.07 4.64
CA ILE A 16 -2.10 -6.98 3.88
C ILE A 16 -1.26 -5.81 4.39
N GLY A 17 -1.87 -4.64 4.60
CA GLY A 17 -1.20 -3.45 5.10
C GLY A 17 -0.54 -3.68 6.46
N ILE A 18 -1.25 -4.30 7.42
CA ILE A 18 -0.69 -4.65 8.73
C ILE A 18 0.50 -5.59 8.58
N GLN A 19 0.39 -6.65 7.76
CA GLN A 19 1.46 -7.63 7.64
C GLN A 19 2.69 -7.02 6.94
N ILE A 20 2.50 -6.29 5.84
CA ILE A 20 3.60 -5.62 5.13
C ILE A 20 4.26 -4.57 6.03
N PHE A 21 3.50 -3.76 6.76
CA PHE A 21 4.06 -2.77 7.68
C PHE A 21 4.96 -3.38 8.76
N ARG A 22 4.65 -4.62 9.18
CA ARG A 22 5.47 -5.41 10.13
C ARG A 22 6.67 -6.08 9.47
N GLY A 23 6.94 -5.85 8.20
CA GLY A 23 7.98 -6.52 7.41
C GLY A 23 7.64 -7.96 7.03
N LYS A 24 6.38 -8.39 7.16
CA LYS A 24 5.89 -9.71 6.77
C LYS A 24 5.24 -9.66 5.39
N TRP A 25 5.00 -10.81 4.78
CA TRP A 25 4.34 -10.94 3.48
C TRP A 25 4.94 -10.07 2.37
N LEU A 26 6.24 -9.77 2.45
CA LEU A 26 6.98 -9.02 1.41
C LEU A 26 6.91 -9.71 0.05
N PHE A 27 6.55 -11.00 0.02
CA PHE A 27 6.30 -11.73 -1.21
C PHE A 27 5.13 -11.18 -2.05
N LEU A 28 4.23 -10.40 -1.45
CA LEU A 28 3.16 -9.71 -2.16
C LEU A 28 3.67 -8.50 -2.96
N ILE A 29 4.89 -8.03 -2.69
CA ILE A 29 5.51 -6.92 -3.43
C ILE A 29 6.19 -7.52 -4.66
N ALA A 30 5.41 -7.68 -5.75
CA ALA A 30 5.86 -8.38 -6.95
C ALA A 30 7.20 -7.84 -7.51
N GLY A 31 7.36 -6.51 -7.55
CA GLY A 31 8.61 -5.88 -8.01
C GLY A 31 9.83 -6.26 -7.16
N PHE A 32 9.66 -6.35 -5.83
CA PHE A 32 10.70 -6.84 -4.94
C PHE A 32 10.94 -8.33 -5.19
N ASN A 33 9.88 -9.13 -5.27
CA ASN A 33 9.97 -10.58 -5.41
C ASN A 33 10.64 -11.05 -6.70
N MET A 34 10.35 -10.40 -7.82
CA MET A 34 10.91 -10.71 -9.15
C MET A 34 12.32 -10.16 -9.34
N SER A 35 12.78 -9.26 -8.47
CA SER A 35 14.11 -8.68 -8.59
C SER A 35 15.22 -9.69 -8.29
N SER A 36 16.36 -9.54 -8.98
CA SER A 36 17.55 -10.37 -8.76
C SER A 36 18.11 -10.15 -7.35
N THR A 37 18.90 -11.10 -6.84
CA THR A 37 19.57 -10.97 -5.53
C THR A 37 20.38 -9.67 -5.40
N LYS A 38 21.02 -9.24 -6.49
CA LYS A 38 21.79 -7.99 -6.57
C LYS A 38 20.92 -6.74 -6.45
N GLU A 39 19.71 -6.75 -7.01
CA GLU A 39 18.78 -5.62 -6.87
C GLU A 39 18.12 -5.64 -5.48
N LYS A 40 17.75 -6.81 -4.96
CA LYS A 40 17.23 -6.95 -3.59
C LYS A 40 18.20 -6.43 -2.54
N SER A 41 19.51 -6.63 -2.71
CA SER A 41 20.51 -6.17 -1.74
C SER A 41 20.59 -4.64 -1.64
N LYS A 42 20.17 -3.91 -2.69
CA LYS A 42 20.11 -2.44 -2.71
C LYS A 42 18.83 -1.89 -2.08
N VAL A 43 17.92 -2.73 -1.61
CA VAL A 43 16.65 -2.28 -1.02
C VAL A 43 16.76 -2.23 0.50
N ASN A 44 16.35 -1.10 1.08
CA ASN A 44 16.11 -0.95 2.50
C ASN A 44 14.74 -1.55 2.85
N ILE A 45 14.73 -2.85 3.13
CA ILE A 45 13.51 -3.62 3.41
C ILE A 45 12.67 -2.99 4.54
N PRO A 46 13.23 -2.62 5.71
CA PRO A 46 12.45 -1.96 6.76
C PRO A 46 11.72 -0.70 6.27
N ILE A 47 12.39 0.18 5.51
CA ILE A 47 11.78 1.41 5.00
C ILE A 47 10.73 1.09 3.92
N MET A 48 11.07 0.22 2.95
CA MET A 48 10.13 -0.19 1.91
C MET A 48 8.84 -0.77 2.51
N SER A 49 8.98 -1.68 3.47
CA SER A 49 7.86 -2.35 4.12
C SER A 49 6.94 -1.38 4.86
N LYS A 50 7.52 -0.38 5.54
CA LYS A 50 6.73 0.70 6.18
C LYS A 50 6.00 1.55 5.15
N ILE A 51 6.65 1.94 4.05
CA ILE A 51 6.02 2.78 3.01
C ILE A 51 4.85 2.05 2.35
N ILE A 52 5.08 0.83 1.84
CA ILE A 52 4.06 0.04 1.15
C ILE A 52 2.94 -0.39 2.11
N GLY A 53 3.30 -0.79 3.34
CA GLY A 53 2.32 -1.15 4.36
C GLY A 53 1.43 0.03 4.73
N SER A 54 2.02 1.21 4.97
CA SER A 54 1.26 2.44 5.24
C SER A 54 0.34 2.81 4.08
N PHE A 55 0.77 2.67 2.83
CA PHE A 55 -0.07 2.92 1.68
C PHE A 55 -1.31 2.00 1.64
N CYS A 56 -1.13 0.70 1.89
CA CYS A 56 -2.26 -0.23 1.98
C CYS A 56 -3.22 0.13 3.14
N LEU A 57 -2.70 0.54 4.29
CA LEU A 57 -3.52 0.99 5.42
C LEU A 57 -4.28 2.28 5.10
N THR A 58 -3.65 3.21 4.39
CA THR A 58 -4.31 4.44 3.91
C THR A 58 -5.46 4.11 2.96
N ILE A 59 -5.27 3.17 2.03
CA ILE A 59 -6.37 2.69 1.17
C ILE A 59 -7.50 2.12 2.02
N ALA A 60 -7.20 1.21 2.96
CA ALA A 60 -8.24 0.61 3.79
C ALA A 60 -9.04 1.65 4.60
N ALA A 61 -8.35 2.66 5.16
CA ALA A 61 -8.99 3.74 5.89
C ALA A 61 -9.86 4.63 4.98
N LEU A 62 -9.37 4.98 3.80
CA LEU A 62 -10.10 5.81 2.84
C LEU A 62 -11.32 5.08 2.26
N GLU A 63 -11.19 3.80 1.94
CA GLU A 63 -12.32 2.95 1.51
C GLU A 63 -13.38 2.82 2.61
N LEU A 64 -12.97 2.70 3.88
CA LEU A 64 -13.91 2.71 5.00
C LEU A 64 -14.66 4.04 5.10
N VAL A 65 -13.96 5.17 4.92
CA VAL A 65 -14.60 6.50 4.89
C VAL A 65 -15.58 6.60 3.72
N GLY A 66 -15.21 6.14 2.53
CA GLY A 66 -16.08 6.16 1.34
C GLY A 66 -17.27 5.22 1.43
N PHE A 67 -17.13 4.13 2.16
CA PHE A 67 -18.24 3.24 2.51
C PHE A 67 -19.27 3.93 3.42
N ILE A 68 -18.82 4.74 4.38
CA ILE A 68 -19.70 5.49 5.30
C ILE A 68 -20.27 6.75 4.64
N PHE A 69 -19.48 7.41 3.77
CA PHE A 69 -19.84 8.66 3.11
C PHE A 69 -19.69 8.53 1.57
N PRO A 70 -20.66 7.92 0.89
CA PRO A 70 -20.54 7.62 -0.55
C PRO A 70 -20.42 8.86 -1.44
N ASP A 71 -20.99 10.00 -1.01
CA ASP A 71 -21.03 11.24 -1.79
C ASP A 71 -19.63 11.82 -2.07
N ILE A 72 -18.61 11.43 -1.27
CA ILE A 72 -17.23 11.90 -1.42
C ILE A 72 -16.30 10.89 -2.11
N ASN A 73 -16.83 9.80 -2.67
CA ASN A 73 -16.03 8.73 -3.26
C ASN A 73 -15.11 9.21 -4.40
N THR A 74 -15.54 10.20 -5.18
CA THR A 74 -14.69 10.82 -6.21
C THR A 74 -13.45 11.48 -5.60
N ILE A 75 -13.64 12.23 -4.50
CA ILE A 75 -12.55 12.91 -3.78
C ILE A 75 -11.60 11.86 -3.17
N ILE A 76 -12.17 10.82 -2.54
CA ILE A 76 -11.39 9.71 -1.97
C ILE A 76 -10.53 9.05 -3.04
N THR A 77 -11.11 8.76 -4.21
CA THR A 77 -10.39 8.17 -5.34
C THR A 77 -9.22 9.06 -5.78
N SER A 78 -9.42 10.38 -5.88
CA SER A 78 -8.34 11.33 -6.19
C SER A 78 -7.23 11.31 -5.13
N ILE A 79 -7.57 11.24 -3.84
CA ILE A 79 -6.59 11.15 -2.75
C ILE A 79 -5.79 9.84 -2.85
N ILE A 80 -6.44 8.72 -3.16
CA ILE A 80 -5.76 7.43 -3.37
C ILE A 80 -4.73 7.56 -4.51
N PHE A 81 -5.09 8.15 -5.65
CA PHE A 81 -4.15 8.37 -6.75
C PHE A 81 -2.96 9.25 -6.36
N ILE A 82 -3.19 10.35 -5.64
CA ILE A 82 -2.11 11.21 -5.14
C ILE A 82 -1.21 10.44 -4.18
N SER A 83 -1.79 9.66 -3.25
CA SER A 83 -1.03 8.86 -2.29
C SER A 83 -0.20 7.75 -2.97
N LEU A 84 -0.68 7.20 -4.09
CA LEU A 84 0.07 6.24 -4.91
C LEU A 84 1.31 6.90 -5.51
N ILE A 85 1.17 8.10 -6.10
CA ILE A 85 2.31 8.85 -6.66
C ILE A 85 3.35 9.12 -5.58
N LEU A 86 2.92 9.59 -4.41
CA LEU A 86 3.81 9.84 -3.28
C LEU A 86 4.51 8.56 -2.80
N THR A 87 3.79 7.44 -2.74
CA THR A 87 4.35 6.13 -2.38
C THR A 87 5.45 5.69 -3.34
N ILE A 88 5.25 5.89 -4.64
CA ILE A 88 6.26 5.59 -5.67
C ILE A 88 7.50 6.47 -5.48
N ILE A 89 7.32 7.78 -5.26
CA ILE A 89 8.42 8.72 -5.04
C ILE A 89 9.21 8.33 -3.79
N PHE A 90 8.53 8.18 -2.64
CA PHE A 90 9.18 7.87 -1.38
C PHE A 90 9.87 6.51 -1.41
N THR A 91 9.30 5.51 -2.07
CA THR A 91 9.98 4.21 -2.22
C THR A 91 11.27 4.35 -3.04
N ASN A 92 11.26 5.13 -4.12
CA ASN A 92 12.45 5.32 -4.97
C ASN A 92 13.55 6.15 -4.33
N VAL A 93 13.20 7.07 -3.43
CA VAL A 93 14.14 7.96 -2.74
C VAL A 93 14.64 7.35 -1.43
N LEU A 94 13.75 6.82 -0.59
CA LEU A 94 14.07 6.43 0.79
C LEU A 94 14.35 4.93 0.94
N ALA A 95 13.82 4.08 0.05
CA ALA A 95 13.99 2.65 0.17
C ALA A 95 15.21 2.10 -0.59
N LYS A 96 16.02 2.96 -1.20
CA LYS A 96 17.33 2.58 -1.75
C LYS A 96 18.39 2.62 -0.65
N LYS A 97 19.23 1.59 -0.60
CA LYS A 97 20.49 1.59 0.15
C LYS A 97 21.59 2.16 -0.76
N ASP A 98 22.46 2.95 -0.16
CA ASP A 98 23.70 3.41 -0.79
C ASP A 98 24.64 2.24 -1.12
#